data_AF-A0AAW2UEY9-F1
#
_entry.id   AF-A0AAW2UEY9-F1
#
_cell.length_a   1.000
_cell.length_b   1.000
_cell.length_c   1.000
_cell.angle_alpha   90.00
_cell.angle_beta   90.00
_cell.angle_gamma   90.00
#
_symmetry.space_group_name_H-M   'P 1'
#
loop_
_entity.id
_entity.type
_entity.pdbx_description
1 polymer ?
#
loop_
_entity_poly.entity_id
_entity_poly.type
_entity_poly.pdbx_seq_one_letter_code
_entity_poly.pdbx_strand_id
1 'polypeptide(L)'
;MVGFETFLEAPAKETKGVVGYDVPEGVDIRGRYDPDFARILTKDALLFVAGLQREFRSHVKYAMECRKEAKMRYNNGALPGFDPATKYVREGEWVCAAPPRAVADRRVEITGPVERKMIINALNSGANVLWYVRKSVLSCRNSCALIVECEYITYETE
;
A
#
# COMPACT_ATOMS: atom_id res chain seq x y z
N MET A 1 53.18 -4.48 43.76
CA MET A 1 52.06 -5.39 44.08
C MET A 1 50.79 -4.71 43.56
N VAL A 2 50.38 -5.00 42.32
CA VAL A 2 49.19 -5.82 41.95
C VAL A 2 47.99 -5.57 42.88
N GLY A 3 46.79 -5.20 42.42
CA GLY A 3 46.22 -5.31 41.08
C GLY A 3 45.09 -4.32 40.81
N PHE A 4 45.04 -3.91 39.55
CA PHE A 4 43.94 -3.19 38.90
C PHE A 4 43.02 -4.29 38.37
N GLU A 5 41.87 -4.53 39.01
CA GLU A 5 40.89 -5.49 38.52
C GLU A 5 40.23 -4.93 37.26
N THR A 6 40.78 -5.33 36.12
CA THR A 6 40.15 -5.20 34.82
C THR A 6 38.86 -6.02 34.85
N PHE A 7 37.73 -5.31 34.88
CA PHE A 7 36.43 -5.89 34.59
C PHE A 7 36.49 -6.38 33.13
N LEU A 8 36.77 -7.68 32.96
CA LEU A 8 36.64 -8.36 31.67
C LEU A 8 35.16 -8.34 31.32
N GLU A 9 34.75 -7.37 30.50
CA GLU A 9 33.48 -7.44 29.80
C GLU A 9 33.46 -8.75 29.03
N ALA A 10 32.56 -9.64 29.44
CA ALA A 10 32.28 -10.88 28.72
C ALA A 10 31.90 -10.50 27.28
N PRO A 11 32.43 -11.18 26.26
CA PRO A 11 32.03 -10.91 24.89
C PRO A 11 30.52 -11.10 24.81
N ALA A 12 29.82 -10.06 24.35
CA ALA A 12 28.39 -10.11 24.10
C ALA A 12 28.08 -11.41 23.35
N LYS A 13 27.28 -12.28 23.96
CA LYS A 13 26.80 -13.49 23.31
C LYS A 13 26.20 -13.05 21.98
N GLU A 14 26.81 -13.46 20.87
CA GLU A 14 26.16 -13.46 19.57
C GLU A 14 24.89 -14.30 19.71
N THR A 15 23.78 -13.63 19.99
CA THR A 15 22.46 -14.18 19.74
C THR A 15 22.41 -14.47 18.27
N LYS A 16 22.50 -15.77 17.92
CA LYS A 16 22.15 -16.28 16.59
C LYS A 16 20.80 -15.66 16.23
N GLY A 17 20.84 -14.62 15.39
CA GLY A 17 19.69 -13.78 15.11
C GLY A 17 18.59 -14.62 14.51
N VAL A 18 17.43 -14.63 15.14
CA VAL A 18 16.21 -15.10 14.49
C VAL A 18 15.99 -14.13 13.33
N VAL A 19 16.27 -14.59 12.10
CA VAL A 19 16.13 -13.77 10.90
C VAL A 19 14.63 -13.60 10.64
N GLY A 20 14.05 -12.51 11.14
CA GLY A 20 12.62 -12.24 11.13
C GLY A 20 12.33 -10.74 11.24
N TYR A 21 11.13 -10.33 10.83
CA TYR A 21 10.70 -8.93 10.92
C TYR A 21 10.37 -8.57 12.37
N ASP A 22 10.70 -7.34 12.79
CA ASP A 22 10.24 -6.78 14.07
C ASP A 22 8.76 -6.40 13.96
N VAL A 23 7.88 -7.35 14.35
CA VAL A 23 6.42 -7.21 14.20
C VAL A 23 5.77 -6.64 15.45
N PRO A 24 4.83 -5.68 15.31
CA PRO A 24 4.04 -5.19 16.42
C PRO A 24 2.98 -6.20 16.87
N GLU A 25 2.43 -6.01 18.08
CA GLU A 25 1.45 -6.92 18.67
C GLU A 25 0.22 -7.12 17.78
N GLY A 26 -0.17 -8.38 17.58
CA GLY A 26 -1.34 -8.75 16.78
C GLY A 26 -1.12 -8.70 15.26
N VAL A 27 0.13 -8.58 14.81
CA VAL A 27 0.51 -8.67 13.39
C VAL A 27 1.30 -9.96 13.15
N ASP A 28 0.88 -10.72 12.15
CA ASP A 28 1.52 -11.96 11.69
C ASP A 28 1.93 -11.82 10.23
N ILE A 29 3.22 -12.00 9.93
CA ILE A 29 3.76 -11.98 8.57
C ILE A 29 4.00 -13.41 8.11
N ARG A 30 3.15 -13.87 7.19
CA ARG A 30 3.24 -15.23 6.60
C ARG A 30 4.16 -15.33 5.38
N GLY A 31 4.73 -14.21 4.95
CA GLY A 31 5.65 -14.15 3.82
C GLY A 31 7.06 -14.60 4.21
N ARG A 32 7.89 -14.90 3.21
CA ARG A 32 9.33 -15.15 3.43
C ARG A 32 10.00 -13.90 3.99
N TYR A 33 11.02 -14.09 4.83
CA TYR A 33 11.93 -13.01 5.18
C TYR A 33 12.84 -12.69 3.99
N ASP A 34 13.01 -11.41 3.71
CA ASP A 34 13.92 -10.90 2.70
C ASP A 34 14.57 -9.60 3.24
N PRO A 35 15.90 -9.46 3.24
CA PRO A 35 16.56 -8.24 3.72
C PRO A 35 16.09 -6.97 3.00
N ASP A 36 15.77 -7.06 1.71
CA ASP A 36 15.28 -5.92 0.94
C ASP A 36 13.86 -5.52 1.40
N PHE A 37 13.04 -6.49 1.79
CA PHE A 37 11.70 -6.24 2.33
C PHE A 37 11.74 -5.68 3.75
N ALA A 38 12.76 -6.00 4.54
CA ALA A 38 12.92 -5.46 5.89
C ALA A 38 13.09 -3.93 5.89
N ARG A 39 13.57 -3.35 4.77
CA ARG A 39 13.66 -1.89 4.59
C ARG A 39 12.30 -1.20 4.45
N ILE A 40 11.28 -1.94 4.00
CA ILE A 40 9.91 -1.43 3.79
C ILE A 40 9.01 -1.83 4.95
N LEU A 41 9.08 -3.10 5.34
CA LEU A 41 8.33 -3.69 6.44
C LEU A 41 9.00 -3.37 7.79
N THR A 42 9.28 -2.09 8.01
CA THR A 42 9.78 -1.59 9.28
C THR A 42 8.69 -1.67 10.35
N LYS A 43 9.09 -1.69 11.62
CA LYS A 43 8.14 -1.73 12.74
C LYS A 43 7.12 -0.58 12.67
N ASP A 44 7.58 0.63 12.35
CA ASP A 44 6.73 1.81 12.25
C ASP A 44 5.73 1.72 11.09
N ALA A 45 6.18 1.22 9.92
CA ALA A 45 5.30 0.97 8.78
C ALA A 45 4.22 -0.08 9.13
N LEU A 46 4.61 -1.17 9.81
CA LEU A 46 3.68 -2.21 10.25
C LEU A 46 2.70 -1.70 11.31
N LEU A 47 3.15 -0.86 12.24
CA LEU A 47 2.30 -0.20 13.23
C LEU A 47 1.26 0.70 12.55
N PHE A 48 1.68 1.49 11.57
CA PHE A 48 0.80 2.35 10.80
C PHE A 48 -0.27 1.56 10.04
N VAL A 49 0.14 0.51 9.31
CA VAL A 49 -0.80 -0.36 8.58
C VAL A 49 -1.75 -1.10 9.53
N ALA A 50 -1.26 -1.57 10.67
CA ALA A 50 -2.10 -2.19 11.70
C ALA A 50 -3.12 -1.19 12.26
N GLY A 51 -2.73 0.06 12.48
CA GLY A 51 -3.63 1.14 12.88
C GLY A 51 -4.74 1.40 11.86
N LEU A 52 -4.37 1.56 10.58
CA LEU A 52 -5.35 1.73 9.49
C LEU A 52 -6.34 0.56 9.42
N GLN A 53 -5.85 -0.67 9.55
CA GLN A 53 -6.73 -1.83 9.52
C GLN A 53 -7.67 -1.84 10.73
N ARG A 54 -7.18 -1.58 11.94
CA ARG A 54 -8.02 -1.54 13.13
C ARG A 54 -9.12 -0.49 13.03
N GLU A 55 -8.80 0.68 12.49
CA GLU A 55 -9.75 1.80 12.34
C GLU A 55 -10.79 1.53 11.25
N PHE A 56 -10.37 1.16 10.04
CA PHE A 56 -11.25 1.17 8.87
C PHE A 56 -11.88 -0.19 8.52
N ARG A 57 -11.45 -1.30 9.14
CA ARG A 57 -11.91 -2.65 8.78
C ARG A 57 -13.43 -2.83 8.86
N SER A 58 -14.07 -2.23 9.86
CA SER A 58 -15.52 -2.28 10.08
C SER A 58 -16.27 -1.60 8.93
N HIS A 59 -15.86 -0.39 8.55
CA HIS A 59 -16.42 0.39 7.44
C HIS A 59 -16.25 -0.35 6.10
N VAL A 60 -15.07 -0.93 5.86
CA VAL A 60 -14.84 -1.76 4.66
C VAL A 60 -15.78 -2.96 4.64
N LYS A 61 -16.00 -3.63 5.78
CA LYS A 61 -16.95 -4.76 5.88
C LYS A 61 -18.36 -4.31 5.52
N TYR A 62 -18.80 -3.19 6.08
CA TYR A 62 -20.12 -2.62 5.82
C TYR A 62 -20.33 -2.27 4.34
N ALA A 63 -19.36 -1.59 3.73
CA ALA A 63 -19.42 -1.24 2.30
C ALA A 63 -19.46 -2.48 1.39
N MET A 64 -18.73 -3.53 1.74
CA MET A 64 -18.77 -4.80 1.00
C MET A 64 -20.13 -5.49 1.11
N GLU A 65 -20.82 -5.40 2.25
CA GLU A 65 -22.16 -5.96 2.40
C GLU A 65 -23.20 -5.16 1.61
N CYS A 66 -23.14 -3.82 1.67
CA CYS A 66 -23.96 -2.94 0.83
C CYS A 66 -23.78 -3.27 -0.67
N ARG A 67 -22.56 -3.60 -1.10
CA ARG A 67 -22.28 -4.02 -2.47
C ARG A 67 -22.96 -5.34 -2.83
N LYS A 68 -23.00 -6.32 -1.91
CA LYS A 68 -23.73 -7.59 -2.13
C LYS A 68 -25.22 -7.35 -2.26
N GLU A 69 -25.79 -6.52 -1.39
CA GLU A 69 -27.20 -6.15 -1.47
C GLU A 69 -27.55 -5.47 -2.78
N ALA A 70 -26.77 -4.46 -3.18
CA ALA A 70 -26.96 -3.78 -4.47
C ALA A 70 -26.88 -4.78 -5.64
N LYS A 71 -25.90 -5.69 -5.61
CA LYS A 71 -25.78 -6.75 -6.63
C LYS A 71 -27.02 -7.64 -6.67
N MET A 72 -27.57 -8.06 -5.53
CA MET A 72 -28.80 -8.86 -5.50
C MET A 72 -29.99 -8.10 -6.10
N ARG A 73 -30.14 -6.80 -5.78
CA ARG A 73 -31.19 -5.95 -6.37
C ARG A 73 -31.10 -5.89 -7.89
N TYR A 74 -29.89 -5.69 -8.44
CA TYR A 74 -29.68 -5.63 -9.89
C TYR A 74 -29.88 -6.98 -10.57
N ASN A 75 -29.47 -8.08 -9.93
CA ASN A 75 -29.73 -9.43 -10.45
C ASN A 75 -31.23 -9.73 -10.54
N ASN A 76 -32.05 -9.13 -9.67
CA ASN A 76 -33.51 -9.26 -9.67
C ASN A 76 -34.21 -8.32 -10.67
N GLY A 77 -33.46 -7.69 -11.58
CA GLY A 77 -34.00 -6.87 -12.67
C GLY A 77 -34.12 -5.38 -12.37
N ALA A 78 -33.68 -4.91 -11.19
CA ALA A 78 -33.56 -3.47 -10.94
C ALA A 78 -32.43 -2.88 -11.81
N LEU A 79 -32.59 -1.63 -12.26
CA LEU A 79 -31.57 -0.91 -13.02
C LEU A 79 -30.90 0.16 -12.13
N PRO A 80 -29.59 0.43 -12.30
CA PRO A 80 -28.94 1.55 -11.66
C PRO A 80 -29.56 2.88 -12.10
N GLY A 81 -29.77 3.79 -11.16
CA GLY A 81 -30.29 5.13 -11.42
C GLY A 81 -29.71 6.16 -10.46
N PHE A 82 -30.00 7.44 -10.71
CA PHE A 82 -29.60 8.50 -9.80
C PHE A 82 -30.42 8.44 -8.51
N ASP A 83 -29.74 8.44 -7.37
CA ASP A 83 -30.40 8.52 -6.08
C ASP A 83 -31.11 9.88 -5.92
N PRO A 84 -32.43 9.90 -5.68
CA PRO A 84 -33.17 11.13 -5.40
C PRO A 84 -32.66 11.86 -4.15
N ALA A 85 -32.16 11.13 -3.15
CA ALA A 85 -31.67 11.72 -1.91
C ALA A 85 -30.45 12.63 -2.14
N THR A 86 -29.63 12.36 -3.17
CA THR A 86 -28.43 13.15 -3.49
C THR A 86 -28.67 14.22 -4.55
N LYS A 87 -29.93 14.49 -4.92
CA LYS A 87 -30.29 15.50 -5.94
C LYS A 87 -29.76 16.90 -5.58
N TYR A 88 -29.92 17.31 -4.32
CA TYR A 88 -29.45 18.62 -3.85
C TYR A 88 -27.92 18.79 -3.97
N VAL A 89 -27.14 17.71 -3.90
CA VAL A 89 -25.68 17.76 -4.11
C VAL A 89 -25.37 17.98 -5.58
N ARG A 90 -26.10 17.33 -6.50
CA ARG A 90 -25.87 17.47 -7.95
C ARG A 90 -26.30 18.82 -8.50
N GLU A 91 -27.35 19.41 -7.91
CA GLU A 91 -27.89 20.72 -8.30
C GLU A 91 -27.30 21.87 -7.48
N GLY A 92 -26.50 21.58 -6.45
CA GLY A 92 -25.84 22.59 -5.64
C GLY A 92 -24.65 23.24 -6.36
N GLU A 93 -24.36 24.49 -6.02
CA GLU A 93 -23.18 25.19 -6.51
C GLU A 93 -21.97 24.86 -5.63
N TRP A 94 -21.15 23.92 -6.08
CA TRP A 94 -19.87 23.61 -5.46
C TRP A 94 -18.84 23.17 -6.49
N VAL A 95 -17.56 23.34 -6.15
CA VAL A 95 -16.44 22.88 -6.96
C VAL A 95 -15.45 22.12 -6.07
N CYS A 96 -14.75 21.15 -6.65
CA CYS A 96 -13.67 20.45 -5.96
C CYS A 96 -12.53 21.42 -5.61
N ALA A 97 -11.71 21.04 -4.62
CA ALA A 97 -10.46 21.73 -4.34
C ALA A 97 -9.52 21.72 -5.56
N ALA A 98 -8.72 22.79 -5.71
CA ALA A 98 -7.80 22.92 -6.84
C ALA A 98 -6.70 21.83 -6.81
N PRO A 99 -6.35 21.25 -7.96
CA PRO A 99 -5.30 20.24 -8.01
C PRO A 99 -3.91 20.87 -7.74
N PRO A 100 -2.97 20.12 -7.12
CA PRO A 100 -1.59 20.55 -7.01
C PRO A 100 -0.95 20.80 -8.38
N ARG A 101 -0.05 21.79 -8.47
CA ARG A 101 0.61 22.19 -9.74
C ARG A 101 1.29 21.03 -10.46
N ALA A 102 1.88 20.09 -9.73
CA ALA A 102 2.56 18.92 -10.29
C ALA A 102 1.66 18.00 -11.13
N VAL A 103 0.35 18.00 -10.85
CA VAL A 103 -0.65 17.17 -11.53
C VAL A 103 -1.74 18.01 -12.20
N ALA A 104 -1.49 19.31 -12.38
CA ALA A 104 -2.45 20.21 -13.02
C ALA A 104 -2.48 20.00 -14.54
N ASP A 105 -1.34 19.68 -15.15
CA ASP A 105 -1.26 19.29 -16.57
C ASP A 105 -1.22 17.76 -16.69
N ARG A 106 -2.31 17.18 -17.18
CA ARG A 106 -2.53 15.73 -17.32
C ARG A 106 -2.94 15.34 -18.76
N ARG A 107 -2.46 16.11 -19.74
CA ARG A 107 -2.81 15.92 -21.16
C ARG A 107 -2.42 14.55 -21.70
N VAL A 108 -1.27 14.02 -21.26
CA VAL A 108 -0.79 12.70 -21.65
C VAL A 108 -0.42 11.93 -20.38
N GLU A 109 -1.05 10.76 -20.24
CA GLU A 109 -0.79 9.85 -19.14
C GLU A 109 -0.36 8.49 -19.69
N ILE A 110 0.67 7.93 -19.07
CA ILE A 110 1.13 6.58 -19.40
C ILE A 110 0.86 5.65 -18.22
N THR A 111 0.23 4.52 -18.50
CA THR A 111 -0.04 3.47 -17.52
C THR A 111 0.90 2.30 -17.74
N GLY A 112 1.50 1.77 -16.68
CA GLY A 112 2.41 0.64 -16.78
C GLY A 112 2.51 -0.19 -15.51
N PRO A 113 3.06 -1.41 -15.61
CA PRO A 113 3.36 -2.22 -14.45
C PRO A 113 4.51 -1.61 -13.64
N VAL A 114 4.55 -1.98 -12.37
CA VAL A 114 5.53 -1.61 -11.34
C VAL A 114 6.81 -2.44 -11.46
N GLU A 115 7.40 -2.46 -12.66
CA GLU A 115 8.68 -3.11 -12.95
C GLU A 115 9.74 -2.04 -13.20
N ARG A 116 10.94 -2.17 -12.60
CA ARG A 116 12.01 -1.16 -12.65
C ARG A 116 12.26 -0.61 -14.07
N LYS A 117 12.38 -1.49 -15.06
CA LYS A 117 12.60 -1.09 -16.47
C LYS A 117 11.41 -0.28 -17.03
N MET A 118 10.19 -0.70 -16.71
CA MET A 118 8.97 -0.05 -17.19
C MET A 118 8.75 1.30 -16.52
N ILE A 119 9.11 1.43 -15.24
CA ILE A 119 9.08 2.71 -14.52
C ILE A 119 10.03 3.72 -15.17
N ILE A 120 11.29 3.32 -15.40
CA ILE A 120 12.29 4.20 -16.04
C ILE A 120 11.84 4.63 -17.44
N ASN A 121 11.34 3.71 -18.26
CA ASN A 121 10.85 4.02 -19.60
C ASN A 121 9.65 4.96 -19.56
N ALA A 122 8.73 4.74 -18.62
CA ALA A 122 7.55 5.57 -18.47
C ALA A 122 7.90 6.99 -18.01
N LEU A 123 8.84 7.14 -17.06
CA LEU A 123 9.35 8.45 -16.63
C LEU A 123 10.05 9.20 -17.78
N ASN A 124 10.75 8.48 -18.66
CA ASN A 124 11.44 9.07 -19.82
C ASN A 124 10.55 9.23 -21.07
N SER A 125 9.27 8.87 -21.01
CA SER A 125 8.37 8.88 -22.18
C SER A 125 7.90 10.27 -22.62
N GLY A 126 8.17 11.30 -21.81
CA GLY A 126 7.65 12.65 -22.03
C GLY A 126 6.16 12.81 -21.68
N ALA A 127 5.53 11.79 -21.08
CA ALA A 127 4.20 11.91 -20.50
C ALA A 127 4.20 12.89 -19.31
N ASN A 128 3.11 13.62 -19.13
CA ASN A 128 2.97 14.58 -18.04
C ASN A 128 2.81 13.88 -16.68
N VAL A 129 2.11 12.74 -16.67
CA VAL A 129 1.86 11.94 -15.47
C VAL A 129 2.01 10.45 -15.78
N LEU A 130 2.63 9.73 -14.83
CA LEU A 130 2.76 8.28 -14.85
C LEU A 130 1.86 7.67 -13.79
N TRP A 131 1.02 6.73 -14.20
CA TRP A 131 0.20 5.93 -13.32
C TRP A 131 0.69 4.49 -13.25
N TYR A 132 1.22 4.13 -12.09
CA TYR A 132 1.59 2.76 -11.80
C TYR A 132 0.36 1.95 -11.43
N VAL A 133 0.10 0.89 -12.19
CA VAL A 133 -1.00 -0.02 -11.91
C VAL A 133 -0.45 -1.25 -11.19
N ARG A 134 -0.85 -1.43 -9.93
CA ARG A 134 -0.71 -2.73 -9.26
C ARG A 134 -1.69 -3.68 -9.96
N LYS A 135 -1.15 -4.63 -10.74
CA LYS A 135 -1.87 -5.49 -11.71
C LYS A 135 -3.34 -5.75 -11.34
N SER A 136 -4.24 -5.46 -12.28
CA SER A 136 -5.64 -5.86 -12.25
C SER A 136 -5.78 -7.36 -12.58
N VAL A 137 -6.30 -8.12 -11.63
CA VAL A 137 -7.21 -9.29 -11.77
C VAL A 137 -6.78 -10.52 -12.62
N LEU A 138 -5.72 -10.50 -13.44
CA LEU A 138 -5.40 -11.63 -14.34
C LEU A 138 -4.29 -12.59 -13.88
N SER A 139 -3.70 -12.40 -12.70
CA SER A 139 -2.75 -13.37 -12.14
C SER A 139 -3.14 -13.73 -10.71
N CYS A 140 -3.85 -14.84 -10.56
CA CYS A 140 -4.32 -15.42 -9.30
C CYS A 140 -3.19 -15.97 -8.41
N ARG A 141 -1.98 -15.39 -8.47
CA ARG A 141 -0.85 -15.65 -7.58
C ARG A 141 -0.16 -14.33 -7.25
N ASN A 142 -0.84 -13.48 -6.50
CA ASN A 142 -0.18 -12.38 -5.80
C ASN A 142 0.76 -12.99 -4.75
N SER A 143 2.01 -13.25 -5.11
CA SER A 143 3.05 -13.47 -4.12
C SER A 143 3.19 -12.15 -3.35
N CYS A 144 3.10 -12.20 -2.01
CA CYS A 144 3.32 -11.03 -1.16
C CYS A 144 4.64 -10.33 -1.49
N ALA A 145 5.63 -11.10 -1.96
CA ALA A 145 6.90 -10.62 -2.51
C ALA A 145 6.72 -9.57 -3.62
N LEU A 146 5.85 -9.79 -4.61
CA LEU A 146 5.66 -8.84 -5.70
C LEU A 146 5.14 -7.50 -5.18
N ILE A 147 4.26 -7.49 -4.18
CA ILE A 147 3.68 -6.24 -3.65
C ILE A 147 4.77 -5.41 -2.96
N VAL A 148 5.61 -6.04 -2.14
CA VAL A 148 6.70 -5.37 -1.42
C VAL A 148 7.83 -4.97 -2.38
N GLU A 149 8.11 -5.79 -3.39
CA GLU A 149 9.04 -5.43 -4.49
C GLU A 149 8.57 -4.18 -5.23
N CYS A 150 7.27 -4.01 -5.45
CA CYS A 150 6.74 -2.81 -6.09
C CYS A 150 6.97 -1.56 -5.26
N GLU A 151 6.74 -1.64 -3.94
CA GLU A 151 7.00 -0.55 -2.99
C GLU A 151 8.51 -0.23 -2.92
N TYR A 152 9.36 -1.27 -3.00
CA TYR A 152 10.81 -1.12 -3.07
C TYR A 152 11.25 -0.37 -4.32
N ILE A 153 10.75 -0.79 -5.48
CA ILE A 153 11.12 -0.17 -6.75
C ILE A 153 10.68 1.29 -6.77
N THR A 154 9.49 1.61 -6.26
CA THR A 154 9.04 3.01 -6.15
C THR A 154 9.92 3.83 -5.21
N TYR A 155 10.33 3.27 -4.07
CA TYR A 155 11.21 3.93 -3.10
C TYR A 155 12.60 4.24 -3.66
N GLU A 156 13.15 3.37 -4.51
CA GLU A 156 14.45 3.60 -5.16
C GLU A 156 14.41 4.57 -6.34
N THR A 157 13.24 4.84 -6.92
CA THR A 157 13.09 5.71 -8.09
C THR A 157 12.78 7.18 -7.76
N GLU A 158 12.57 7.50 -6.48
CA GLU A 158 12.55 8.86 -5.93
C GLU A 158 13.96 9.34 -5.56
#